data_AF-A0A7X2HS57-F1
#
_entry.id   AF-A0A7X2HS57-F1
#
_cell.length_a   1.000
_cell.length_b   1.000
_cell.length_c   1.000
_cell.angle_alpha   90.00
_cell.angle_beta   90.00
_cell.angle_gamma   90.00
#
_symmetry.space_group_name_H-M   'P 1'
#
loop_
_entity.id
_entity.type
_entity.pdbx_description
1 polymer ?
#
loop_
_entity_poly.entity_id
_entity_poly.type
_entity_poly.pdbx_seq_one_letter_code
_entity_poly.pdbx_strand_id
1 'polypeptide(L)'
;MSFQREVRTTLRTPEEIAAECNEHARALPRWSYHQVTAAAEEKIRELMGRAEARQDTAADYRQLAYGVWLGWRALTSGCGMDAGDPERLLALTEHQG
;
A
#
# COMPACT_ATOMS: atom_id res chain seq x y z
N MET A 1 35.13 -11.19 21.53
CA MET A 1 34.29 -9.99 21.34
C MET A 1 33.06 -10.15 22.22
N SER A 2 32.89 -9.32 23.25
CA SER A 2 31.74 -9.41 24.17
C SER A 2 30.67 -8.41 23.75
N PHE A 3 29.50 -8.89 23.34
CA PHE A 3 28.29 -8.07 23.18
C PHE A 3 27.58 -8.02 24.53
N GLN A 4 28.00 -7.11 25.42
CA GLN A 4 27.18 -6.74 26.57
C GLN A 4 26.09 -5.78 26.07
N ARG A 5 24.90 -6.32 25.80
CA ARG A 5 23.71 -5.52 25.58
C ARG A 5 23.24 -5.04 26.95
N GLU A 6 23.45 -3.77 27.27
CA GLU A 6 22.91 -3.18 28.50
C GLU A 6 21.37 -3.32 28.45
N VAL A 7 20.83 -4.14 29.35
CA VAL A 7 19.38 -4.29 29.49
C VAL A 7 18.90 -3.19 30.42
N ARG A 8 18.13 -2.25 29.86
CA ARG A 8 17.56 -1.14 30.63
C ARG A 8 16.54 -1.67 31.65
N THR A 9 16.75 -1.37 32.93
CA THR A 9 15.90 -1.82 34.04
C THR A 9 14.82 -0.81 34.44
N THR A 10 14.88 0.42 33.92
CA THR A 10 13.91 1.50 34.20
C THR A 10 12.78 1.51 33.16
N LEU A 11 11.54 1.73 33.62
CA LEU A 11 10.40 1.96 32.73
C LEU A 11 10.65 3.20 31.85
N ARG A 12 10.27 3.09 30.57
CA ARG A 12 10.34 4.20 29.62
C ARG A 12 9.31 5.25 29.95
N THR A 13 9.69 6.52 29.80
CA THR A 13 8.78 7.66 29.90
C THR A 13 7.97 7.80 28.60
N PRO A 14 6.81 8.49 28.63
CA PRO A 14 6.04 8.79 27.43
C PRO A 14 6.85 9.57 26.37
N GLU A 15 7.76 10.45 26.80
CA GLU A 15 8.63 11.22 25.90
C GLU A 15 9.65 10.34 25.18
N GLU A 16 10.24 9.35 25.87
CA GLU A 16 11.14 8.38 25.26
C GLU A 16 10.42 7.49 24.26
N ILE A 17 9.19 7.07 24.57
CA ILE A 17 8.35 6.32 23.63
C ILE A 17 8.03 7.19 22.39
N ALA A 18 7.71 8.47 22.57
CA ALA A 18 7.44 9.38 21.47
C ALA A 18 8.69 9.61 20.60
N ALA A 19 9.87 9.73 21.22
CA ALA A 19 11.14 9.86 20.51
C ALA A 19 11.47 8.61 19.69
N GLU A 20 11.34 7.41 20.27
CA GLU A 20 11.51 6.13 19.57
C GLU A 20 10.51 5.98 18.40
N CYS A 21 9.24 6.31 18.63
CA CYS A 21 8.21 6.28 17.58
C CYS A 21 8.53 7.25 16.44
N ASN A 22 8.99 8.47 16.74
CA ASN A 22 9.39 9.44 15.73
C ASN A 22 10.64 9.01 14.95
N GLU A 23 11.61 8.41 15.63
CA GLU A 23 12.81 7.86 14.98
C GLU A 23 12.45 6.70 14.05
N HIS A 24 11.61 5.77 14.51
CA HIS A 24 11.06 4.73 13.65
C HIS A 24 10.28 5.30 12.46
N ALA A 25 9.42 6.29 12.67
CA ALA A 25 8.66 6.92 11.59
C ALA A 25 9.55 7.60 10.54
N ARG A 26 10.72 8.12 10.95
CA ARG A 26 11.72 8.66 10.03
C ARG A 26 12.48 7.57 9.27
N ALA A 27 12.68 6.41 9.89
CA ALA A 27 13.35 5.26 9.29
C ALA A 27 12.44 4.44 8.35
N LEU A 28 11.11 4.60 8.43
CA LEU A 28 10.19 3.92 7.54
C LEU A 28 10.34 4.41 6.09
N PRO A 29 10.34 3.50 5.10
CA PRO A 29 10.32 3.87 3.69
C PRO A 29 9.14 4.79 3.41
N ARG A 30 9.42 5.98 2.87
CA ARG A 30 8.38 6.91 2.43
C ARG A 30 8.03 6.61 0.98
N TRP A 31 6.81 6.14 0.77
CA TRP A 31 6.26 5.95 -0.56
C TRP A 31 5.66 7.27 -1.03
N SER A 32 6.08 7.73 -2.21
CA SER A 32 5.42 8.85 -2.87
C SER A 32 4.07 8.42 -3.43
N TYR A 33 3.16 9.39 -3.61
CA TYR A 33 1.87 9.16 -4.27
C TYR A 33 2.05 8.39 -5.59
N HIS A 34 2.96 8.85 -6.46
CA HIS A 34 3.24 8.18 -7.74
C HIS A 34 3.70 6.72 -7.59
N GLN A 35 4.50 6.40 -6.57
CA GLN A 35 4.92 5.01 -6.33
C GLN A 35 3.75 4.12 -5.89
N VAL A 36 2.88 4.63 -5.01
CA VAL A 36 1.69 3.90 -4.57
C VAL A 36 0.71 3.71 -5.73
N THR A 37 0.49 4.76 -6.54
CA THR A 37 -0.34 4.72 -7.75
C THR A 37 0.20 3.73 -8.78
N ALA A 38 1.50 3.76 -9.09
CA ALA A 38 2.12 2.84 -10.03
C ALA A 38 2.02 1.37 -9.56
N ALA A 39 2.24 1.12 -8.27
CA ALA A 39 2.12 -0.22 -7.69
C ALA A 39 0.67 -0.74 -7.74
N ALA A 40 -0.32 0.12 -7.47
CA ALA A 40 -1.73 -0.24 -7.59
C ALA A 40 -2.10 -0.58 -9.03
N GLU A 41 -1.64 0.23 -9.99
CA GLU A 41 -1.86 0.04 -11.42
C GLU A 41 -1.28 -1.28 -11.94
N GLU A 42 -0.02 -1.56 -11.62
CA GLU A 42 0.63 -2.83 -11.97
C GLU A 42 -0.15 -4.02 -11.41
N LYS A 43 -0.56 -3.94 -10.14
CA LYS A 43 -1.27 -5.04 -9.49
C LYS A 43 -2.67 -5.28 -10.08
N ILE A 44 -3.40 -4.21 -10.40
CA ILE A 44 -4.70 -4.32 -11.07
C ILE A 44 -4.53 -5.00 -12.43
N ARG A 45 -3.55 -4.59 -13.25
CA ARG A 45 -3.28 -5.25 -14.54
C ARG A 45 -2.94 -6.72 -14.40
N GLU A 46 -2.09 -7.07 -13.43
CA GLU A 46 -1.73 -8.46 -13.16
C GLU A 46 -2.96 -9.32 -12.83
N LEU A 47 -3.84 -8.81 -11.98
CA LEU A 47 -5.06 -9.52 -11.57
C LEU A 47 -6.05 -9.67 -12.72
N MET A 48 -6.23 -8.61 -13.51
CA MET A 48 -7.11 -8.64 -14.68
C MET A 48 -6.60 -9.60 -15.75
N GLY A 49 -5.31 -9.58 -16.07
CA GLY A 49 -4.71 -10.55 -16.99
C GLY A 49 -4.85 -12.01 -16.52
N ARG A 50 -4.87 -12.27 -15.20
CA ARG A 50 -5.18 -13.60 -14.65
C ARG A 50 -6.67 -13.95 -14.82
N ALA A 51 -7.57 -12.98 -14.71
CA ALA A 51 -8.99 -13.17 -14.91
C ALA A 51 -9.32 -13.54 -16.36
N GLU A 52 -8.64 -12.93 -17.33
CA GLU A 52 -8.73 -13.32 -18.75
C GLU A 52 -8.22 -14.74 -19.00
N ALA A 53 -7.12 -15.12 -18.36
CA ALA A 53 -6.47 -16.41 -18.58
C ALA A 53 -7.19 -17.60 -17.93
N ARG A 54 -8.02 -17.37 -16.89
CA ARG A 54 -8.67 -18.43 -16.10
C ARG A 54 -10.14 -18.15 -15.82
N GLN A 55 -11.01 -18.79 -16.60
CA GLN A 55 -12.46 -18.60 -16.50
C GLN A 55 -13.08 -19.05 -15.17
N ASP A 56 -12.51 -20.06 -14.52
CA ASP A 56 -13.01 -20.63 -13.25
C ASP A 56 -12.82 -19.69 -12.05
N THR A 57 -11.81 -18.82 -12.11
CA THR A 57 -11.40 -17.90 -11.03
C THR A 57 -11.44 -16.43 -11.47
N ALA A 58 -12.00 -16.15 -12.66
CA ALA A 58 -12.06 -14.81 -13.24
C ALA A 58 -12.79 -13.81 -12.35
N ALA A 59 -13.91 -14.23 -11.75
CA ALA A 59 -14.69 -13.38 -10.85
C ALA A 59 -13.88 -12.98 -9.60
N ASP A 60 -13.16 -13.92 -9.00
CA ASP A 60 -12.33 -13.67 -7.82
C ASP A 60 -11.20 -12.68 -8.14
N TYR A 61 -10.52 -12.87 -9.28
CA TYR A 61 -9.44 -11.97 -9.69
C TYR A 61 -9.95 -10.55 -10.00
N ARG A 62 -11.12 -10.41 -10.64
CA ARG A 62 -11.76 -9.09 -10.83
C ARG A 62 -12.12 -8.44 -9.50
N GLN A 63 -12.66 -9.21 -8.55
CA GLN A 63 -12.98 -8.69 -7.22
C GLN A 63 -11.72 -8.26 -6.46
N LEU A 64 -10.62 -9.01 -6.57
CA LEU A 64 -9.33 -8.62 -6.00
C LEU A 64 -8.79 -7.34 -6.64
N ALA A 65 -8.91 -7.18 -7.97
CA ALA A 65 -8.49 -5.97 -8.68
C ALA A 65 -9.27 -4.74 -8.19
N TYR A 66 -10.59 -4.88 -8.02
CA TYR A 66 -11.42 -3.84 -7.43
C TYR A 66 -11.03 -3.53 -5.97
N GLY A 67 -10.68 -4.54 -5.19
CA GLY A 67 -10.16 -4.38 -3.83
C GLY A 67 -8.86 -3.56 -3.79
N VAL A 68 -7.96 -3.76 -4.75
CA VAL A 68 -6.73 -2.95 -4.89
C VAL A 68 -7.06 -1.49 -5.17
N TRP A 69 -8.01 -1.20 -6.07
CA TRP A 69 -8.47 0.16 -6.34
C TRP A 69 -9.05 0.84 -5.09
N LEU A 70 -9.91 0.14 -4.33
CA LEU A 70 -10.45 0.64 -3.07
C LEU A 70 -9.35 0.94 -2.04
N GLY A 71 -8.38 0.03 -1.91
CA GLY A 71 -7.25 0.19 -1.00
C GLY A 71 -6.38 1.39 -1.37
N TRP A 72 -6.04 1.53 -2.66
CA TRP A 72 -5.33 2.70 -3.18
C TRP A 72 -6.08 4.00 -2.85
N ARG A 73 -7.38 4.06 -3.15
CA ARG A 73 -8.22 5.25 -2.91
C ARG A 73 -8.25 5.65 -1.43
N ALA A 74 -8.30 4.66 -0.53
CA ALA A 74 -8.23 4.91 0.90
C ALA A 74 -6.86 5.47 1.33
N LEU A 75 -5.77 4.85 0.84
CA LEU A 75 -4.39 5.23 1.16
C LEU A 75 -4.02 6.62 0.63
N THR A 76 -4.54 7.02 -0.52
CA THR A 76 -4.23 8.31 -1.14
C THR A 76 -5.25 9.40 -0.80
N SER A 77 -6.26 9.10 0.03
CA SER A 77 -7.24 10.10 0.46
C SER A 77 -6.54 11.26 1.19
N GLY A 78 -6.75 12.49 0.72
CA GLY A 78 -6.13 13.68 1.29
C GLY A 78 -4.66 13.93 0.87
N CYS A 79 -4.04 13.02 0.12
CA CYS A 79 -2.89 13.39 -0.71
C CYS A 79 -3.45 14.24 -1.87
N GLY A 80 -2.74 15.27 -2.34
CA GLY A 80 -3.17 16.06 -3.50
C GLY A 80 -3.19 15.19 -4.77
N MET A 81 -4.24 14.39 -4.92
CA MET A 81 -4.39 13.40 -5.97
C MET A 81 -4.47 14.09 -7.33
N ASP A 82 -3.88 13.47 -8.34
CA ASP A 82 -4.13 13.87 -9.71
C ASP A 82 -5.59 13.54 -10.08
N ALA A 83 -6.30 14.53 -10.61
CA ALA A 83 -7.76 14.47 -10.76
C ALA A 83 -8.27 13.37 -11.70
N GLY A 84 -7.40 12.69 -12.45
CA GLY A 84 -7.77 11.60 -13.37
C GLY A 84 -7.28 10.21 -12.94
N ASP A 85 -6.46 10.11 -11.89
CA ASP A 85 -5.96 8.82 -11.42
C ASP A 85 -7.07 7.90 -10.87
N PRO A 86 -8.07 8.39 -10.11
CA PRO A 86 -9.17 7.56 -9.64
C PRO A 86 -9.94 6.88 -10.76
N GLU A 87 -10.28 7.63 -11.82
CA GLU A 87 -11.00 7.18 -12.99
C GLU A 87 -10.15 6.23 -13.83
N ARG A 88 -8.87 6.57 -14.02
CA ARG A 88 -7.90 5.75 -14.77
C ARG A 88 -7.70 4.39 -14.12
N LEU A 89 -7.54 4.33 -12.80
CA LEU A 89 -7.38 3.06 -12.07
C LEU A 89 -8.69 2.28 -11.99
N LEU A 90 -9.84 2.94 -11.84
CA LEU A 90 -11.14 2.28 -11.85
C LEU A 90 -11.41 1.60 -13.20
N ALA A 91 -11.13 2.32 -14.29
CA ALA A 91 -11.30 1.79 -15.65
C ALA A 91 -10.50 0.48 -15.86
N LEU A 92 -9.32 0.34 -15.25
CA LEU A 92 -8.55 -0.90 -15.32
C LEU A 92 -9.24 -2.10 -14.66
N THR A 93 -10.14 -1.88 -13.69
CA THR A 93 -10.90 -2.95 -13.02
C THR A 93 -12.16 -3.37 -13.78
N GLU A 94 -12.68 -2.48 -14.63
CA GLU A 94 -13.91 -2.68 -15.40
C GLU A 94 -13.64 -3.17 -16.82
N HIS A 95 -12.44 -2.90 -17.34
CA HIS A 95 -12.14 -3.03 -18.76
C HIS A 95 -11.29 -4.26 -19.04
N GLN A 96 -11.94 -5.41 -19.29
CA GLN A 96 -11.46 -6.50 -20.13
C GLN A 96 -12.67 -7.26 -20.70
N GLY A 97 -13.00 -6.95 -21.96
CA GLY A 97 -14.02 -7.63 -22.78
C GLY A 97 -13.42 -8.78 -23.55
#